data_AF-A0AAD3SBM7-F1
#
_entry.id   AF-A0AAD3SBM7-F1
#
_cell.length_a   1.000
_cell.length_b   1.000
_cell.length_c   1.000
_cell.angle_alpha   90.00
_cell.angle_beta   90.00
_cell.angle_gamma   90.00
#
_symmetry.space_group_name_H-M   'P 1'
#
loop_
_entity.id
_entity.type
_entity.pdbx_description
1 polymer ?
#
loop_
_entity_poly.entity_id
_entity_poly.type
_entity_poly.pdbx_seq_one_letter_code
_entity_poly.pdbx_strand_id
1 'polypeptide(L)'
;MRDADMVIIADSFPLLEELDISGLWYAVTDKGVDALSSILGSFRKINLSGNYCTSSGMTSNGISTVLRNSKSLNSLVLSGKQINSVGSRALSTLVFGTMKILDKLLDSIVRAGLPLKTLKLINCSNYIFAGISSLLQRYQSLECLALTSVEFLTVESMKNLCQFIVEATSRNLSLCRELSTSTFLMLVESCSLLRNLCTRGTSLGRGRVCFEEELWNNLP
;
A
#
# COMPACT_ATOMS: atom_id res chain seq x y z
N MET A 1 -21.81 -6.46 6.79
CA MET A 1 -22.05 -5.97 5.43
C MET A 1 -21.69 -7.09 4.44
N ARG A 2 -22.54 -7.38 3.47
CA ARG A 2 -22.47 -8.49 2.49
C ARG A 2 -22.65 -7.97 1.06
N ASP A 3 -22.49 -8.83 0.06
CA ASP A 3 -22.66 -8.46 -1.36
C ASP A 3 -23.98 -7.72 -1.67
N ALA A 4 -25.10 -8.12 -1.06
CA ALA A 4 -26.38 -7.42 -1.25
C ALA A 4 -26.35 -5.98 -0.71
N ASP A 5 -25.63 -5.75 0.39
CA ASP A 5 -25.46 -4.41 0.96
C ASP A 5 -24.58 -3.55 0.04
N MET A 6 -23.63 -4.15 -0.69
CA MET A 6 -22.80 -3.45 -1.68
C MET A 6 -23.63 -2.88 -2.84
N VAL A 7 -24.60 -3.65 -3.33
CA VAL A 7 -25.53 -3.20 -4.38
C VAL A 7 -26.37 -2.03 -3.85
N ILE A 8 -26.92 -2.15 -2.65
CA ILE A 8 -27.72 -1.08 -2.03
C ILE A 8 -26.88 0.19 -1.85
N ILE A 9 -25.64 0.08 -1.38
CA ILE A 9 -24.73 1.22 -1.23
C ILE A 9 -24.47 1.88 -2.59
N ALA A 10 -24.16 1.08 -3.61
CA ALA A 10 -23.89 1.57 -4.94
C ALA A 10 -25.08 2.32 -5.55
N ASP A 11 -26.29 1.77 -5.41
CA ASP A 11 -27.52 2.38 -5.92
C ASP A 11 -27.93 3.63 -5.12
N SER A 12 -27.74 3.61 -3.81
CA SER A 12 -28.16 4.69 -2.91
C SER A 12 -27.19 5.88 -2.91
N PHE A 13 -25.91 5.62 -3.19
CA PHE A 13 -24.83 6.62 -3.11
C PHE A 13 -24.02 6.67 -4.42
N PRO A 14 -24.62 7.05 -5.57
CA PRO A 14 -23.95 7.02 -6.87
C PRO A 14 -22.76 7.99 -7.00
N LEU A 15 -22.64 8.94 -6.07
CA LEU A 15 -21.54 9.92 -6.00
C LEU A 15 -20.47 9.54 -4.95
N LEU A 16 -20.55 8.35 -4.35
CA LEU A 16 -19.58 7.92 -3.35
C LEU A 16 -18.15 7.94 -3.93
N GLU A 17 -17.23 8.63 -3.26
CA GLU A 17 -15.83 8.72 -3.69
C GLU A 17 -14.90 7.86 -2.83
N GLU A 18 -15.27 7.60 -1.58
CA GLU A 18 -14.44 6.87 -0.62
C GLU A 18 -15.28 5.81 0.09
N LEU A 19 -14.74 4.61 0.24
CA LEU A 19 -15.38 3.54 0.98
C LEU A 19 -14.35 2.71 1.73
N ASP A 20 -14.61 2.53 3.02
CA ASP A 20 -13.93 1.55 3.84
C ASP A 20 -14.83 0.35 4.07
N ILE A 21 -14.45 -0.81 3.52
CA ILE A 21 -15.11 -2.09 3.77
C ILE A 21 -14.11 -3.08 4.37
N SER A 22 -13.18 -2.58 5.18
CA SER A 22 -12.18 -3.42 5.82
C SER A 22 -12.79 -4.32 6.90
N GLY A 23 -12.14 -5.46 7.15
CA GLY A 23 -12.51 -6.37 8.24
C GLY A 23 -13.85 -7.11 8.07
N LEU A 24 -14.42 -7.14 6.85
CA LEU A 24 -15.66 -7.89 6.58
C LEU A 24 -15.41 -9.40 6.33
N TRP A 25 -14.16 -9.84 6.42
CA TRP A 25 -13.73 -11.24 6.29
C TRP A 25 -14.23 -11.91 5.00
N TYR A 26 -15.22 -12.81 5.09
CA TYR A 26 -15.78 -13.58 3.97
C TYR A 26 -17.15 -13.04 3.51
N ALA A 27 -17.62 -11.95 4.11
CA ALA A 27 -18.98 -11.47 3.87
C ALA A 27 -19.13 -10.78 2.51
N VAL A 28 -18.03 -10.22 1.98
CA VAL A 28 -17.96 -9.60 0.65
C VAL A 28 -17.11 -10.46 -0.27
N THR A 29 -17.66 -10.75 -1.44
CA THR A 29 -17.03 -11.57 -2.49
C THR A 29 -16.75 -10.74 -3.74
N ASP A 30 -16.17 -11.38 -4.77
CA ASP A 30 -15.97 -10.78 -6.10
C ASP A 30 -17.26 -10.15 -6.65
N LYS A 31 -18.43 -10.72 -6.35
CA LYS A 31 -19.72 -10.19 -6.81
C LYS A 31 -20.05 -8.83 -6.19
N GLY A 32 -19.81 -8.68 -4.89
CA GLY A 32 -20.07 -7.43 -4.17
C GLY A 32 -19.17 -6.31 -4.68
N VAL A 33 -17.87 -6.58 -4.85
CA VAL A 33 -16.93 -5.57 -5.35
C VAL A 33 -17.08 -5.28 -6.84
N ASP A 34 -17.54 -6.25 -7.64
CA ASP A 34 -17.90 -6.04 -9.04
C ASP A 34 -19.09 -5.07 -9.17
N ALA A 35 -20.14 -5.29 -8.36
CA ALA A 35 -21.30 -4.39 -8.29
C ALA A 35 -20.89 -2.96 -7.91
N LEU A 36 -20.08 -2.78 -6.86
CA LEU A 36 -19.54 -1.46 -6.49
C LEU A 36 -18.82 -0.81 -7.66
N SER A 37 -17.88 -1.55 -8.28
CA SER A 37 -17.02 -0.99 -9.32
C SER A 37 -17.75 -0.66 -10.62
N SER A 38 -18.87 -1.34 -10.89
CA SER A 38 -19.69 -1.15 -12.08
C SER A 38 -20.61 0.07 -11.98
N ILE A 39 -21.03 0.41 -10.76
CA ILE A 39 -21.99 1.50 -10.50
C ILE A 39 -21.26 2.78 -10.11
N LEU A 40 -20.19 2.69 -9.31
CA LEU A 40 -19.47 3.85 -8.78
C LEU A 40 -18.35 4.30 -9.74
N GLY A 41 -18.72 5.01 -10.80
CA GLY A 41 -17.75 5.58 -11.77
C GLY A 41 -16.84 6.68 -11.19
N SER A 42 -17.24 7.32 -10.09
CA SER A 42 -16.52 8.41 -9.41
C SER A 42 -15.57 7.96 -8.31
N PHE A 43 -15.46 6.65 -8.06
CA PHE A 43 -14.78 6.13 -6.89
C PHE A 43 -13.27 6.42 -6.90
N ARG A 44 -12.76 7.02 -5.81
CA ARG A 44 -11.37 7.49 -5.68
C ARG A 44 -10.56 6.66 -4.71
N LYS A 45 -11.13 6.27 -3.57
CA LYS A 45 -10.42 5.53 -2.52
C LYS A 45 -11.22 4.31 -2.08
N ILE A 46 -10.56 3.17 -1.95
CA ILE A 46 -11.16 1.97 -1.38
C ILE A 46 -10.24 1.28 -0.37
N ASN A 47 -10.79 0.95 0.80
CA ASN A 47 -10.16 0.06 1.75
C ASN A 47 -10.76 -1.35 1.63
N LEU A 48 -9.92 -2.29 1.23
CA LEU A 48 -10.25 -3.69 1.11
C LEU A 48 -9.48 -4.56 2.13
N SER A 49 -8.75 -3.95 3.08
CA SER A 49 -7.96 -4.67 4.08
C SER A 49 -8.82 -5.53 5.02
N GLY A 50 -8.26 -6.59 5.60
CA GLY A 50 -8.97 -7.46 6.55
C GLY A 50 -10.03 -8.35 5.93
N ASN A 51 -10.24 -8.27 4.60
CA ASN A 51 -11.06 -9.19 3.84
C ASN A 51 -10.18 -10.34 3.36
N TYR A 52 -10.23 -11.48 4.04
CA TYR A 52 -9.38 -12.62 3.71
C TYR A 52 -9.74 -13.16 2.32
N CYS A 53 -8.79 -13.13 1.37
CA CYS A 53 -9.02 -13.76 0.08
C CYS A 53 -9.02 -15.30 0.21
N THR A 54 -10.16 -15.89 0.54
CA THR A 54 -10.40 -17.33 0.50
C THR A 54 -11.06 -17.72 -0.83
N SER A 55 -11.16 -19.03 -1.11
CA SER A 55 -11.95 -19.51 -2.25
C SER A 55 -13.44 -19.16 -2.15
N SER A 56 -13.89 -18.74 -0.97
CA SER A 56 -15.26 -18.34 -0.66
C SER A 56 -15.45 -16.83 -0.47
N GLY A 57 -14.37 -16.04 -0.48
CA GLY A 57 -14.38 -14.59 -0.28
C GLY A 57 -13.97 -13.84 -1.55
N MET A 58 -13.58 -12.58 -1.39
CA MET A 58 -13.00 -11.78 -2.47
C MET A 58 -11.66 -12.38 -2.92
N THR A 59 -11.42 -12.46 -4.22
CA THR A 59 -10.20 -13.03 -4.82
C THR A 59 -9.36 -11.95 -5.52
N SER A 60 -8.20 -12.32 -6.04
CA SER A 60 -7.41 -11.43 -6.89
C SER A 60 -8.15 -11.00 -8.16
N ASN A 61 -9.13 -11.80 -8.61
CA ASN A 61 -9.95 -11.44 -9.76
C ASN A 61 -10.91 -10.31 -9.42
N GLY A 62 -11.60 -10.37 -8.28
CA GLY A 62 -12.45 -9.25 -7.81
C GLY A 62 -11.67 -7.95 -7.65
N ILE A 63 -10.48 -8.00 -7.04
CA ILE A 63 -9.60 -6.83 -6.93
C ILE A 63 -9.21 -6.30 -8.33
N SER A 64 -8.89 -7.19 -9.27
CA SER A 64 -8.56 -6.82 -10.64
C SER A 64 -9.75 -6.18 -11.38
N THR A 65 -10.97 -6.65 -11.10
CA THR A 65 -12.21 -6.08 -11.64
C THR A 65 -12.42 -4.66 -11.11
N VAL A 66 -12.27 -4.43 -9.80
CA VAL A 66 -12.34 -3.09 -9.20
C VAL A 66 -11.36 -2.13 -9.85
N LEU A 67 -10.09 -2.55 -9.98
CA LEU A 67 -9.03 -1.76 -10.60
C LEU A 67 -9.30 -1.45 -12.09
N ARG A 68 -9.98 -2.35 -12.80
CA ARG A 68 -10.28 -2.19 -14.23
C ARG A 68 -11.46 -1.25 -14.46
N ASN A 69 -12.51 -1.38 -13.66
CA ASN A 69 -13.75 -0.63 -13.84
C ASN A 69 -13.62 0.79 -13.26
N SER A 70 -12.86 0.95 -12.17
CA SER A 70 -12.72 2.23 -11.46
C SER A 70 -11.62 3.10 -12.07
N LYS A 71 -11.94 3.83 -13.15
CA LYS A 71 -10.98 4.72 -13.84
C LYS A 71 -10.49 5.89 -12.97
N SER A 72 -11.28 6.26 -11.96
CA SER A 72 -11.03 7.38 -11.05
C SER A 72 -10.26 6.95 -9.79
N LEU A 73 -10.06 5.65 -9.58
CA LEU A 73 -9.50 5.10 -8.35
C LEU A 73 -8.02 5.45 -8.24
N ASN A 74 -7.70 6.29 -7.27
CA ASN A 74 -6.37 6.82 -7.03
C ASN A 74 -5.72 6.29 -5.75
N SER A 75 -6.49 5.66 -4.85
CA SER A 75 -6.01 5.07 -3.61
C SER A 75 -6.61 3.69 -3.38
N LEU A 76 -5.76 2.72 -3.08
CA LEU A 76 -6.15 1.35 -2.78
C LEU A 76 -5.39 0.85 -1.55
N VAL A 77 -6.13 0.35 -0.57
CA VAL A 77 -5.61 -0.33 0.61
C VAL A 77 -6.00 -1.80 0.55
N LEU A 78 -5.02 -2.70 0.69
CA LEU A 78 -5.19 -4.14 0.65
C LEU A 78 -4.44 -4.79 1.80
N SER A 79 -5.00 -5.86 2.37
CA SER A 79 -4.27 -6.76 3.26
C SER A 79 -4.75 -8.21 3.11
N GLY A 80 -4.00 -9.17 3.64
CA GLY A 80 -4.36 -10.58 3.60
C GLY A 80 -3.59 -11.40 2.56
N LYS A 81 -4.27 -11.92 1.52
CA LYS A 81 -3.66 -12.85 0.57
C LYS A 81 -3.06 -12.18 -0.64
N GLN A 82 -2.07 -12.87 -1.21
CA GLN A 82 -1.30 -12.47 -2.36
C GLN A 82 -2.17 -12.11 -3.58
N ILE A 83 -1.86 -10.96 -4.18
CA ILE A 83 -2.28 -10.59 -5.54
C ILE A 83 -1.09 -10.68 -6.48
N ASN A 84 -1.36 -10.92 -7.77
CA ASN A 84 -0.29 -11.07 -8.75
C ASN A 84 0.01 -9.78 -9.52
N SER A 85 -0.94 -8.84 -9.59
CA SER A 85 -0.78 -7.59 -10.34
C SER A 85 -1.76 -6.51 -9.86
N VAL A 86 -1.43 -5.26 -10.18
CA VAL A 86 -2.29 -4.08 -10.07
C VAL A 86 -2.21 -3.28 -11.38
N GLY A 87 -3.28 -2.60 -11.79
CA GLY A 87 -3.35 -2.02 -13.13
C GLY A 87 -4.32 -0.85 -13.36
N SER A 88 -4.55 0.03 -12.39
CA SER A 88 -5.35 1.26 -12.60
C SER A 88 -4.47 2.45 -12.99
N ARG A 89 -4.77 3.12 -14.11
CA ARG A 89 -3.99 4.27 -14.63
C ARG A 89 -4.01 5.51 -13.74
N ALA A 90 -4.95 5.61 -12.80
CA ALA A 90 -5.06 6.74 -11.87
C ALA A 90 -4.41 6.47 -10.51
N LEU A 91 -3.92 5.25 -10.28
CA LEU A 91 -3.50 4.80 -8.95
C LEU A 91 -2.23 5.50 -8.50
N SER A 92 -2.38 6.40 -7.53
CA SER A 92 -1.31 7.21 -6.97
C SER A 92 -0.90 6.77 -5.56
N THR A 93 -1.77 6.05 -4.87
CA THR A 93 -1.51 5.51 -3.54
C THR A 93 -1.81 4.02 -3.47
N LEU A 94 -0.82 3.26 -3.03
CA LEU A 94 -0.90 1.83 -2.76
C LEU A 94 -0.47 1.55 -1.33
N VAL A 95 -1.35 0.91 -0.57
CA VAL A 95 -1.04 0.41 0.78
C VAL A 95 -1.28 -1.08 0.81
N PHE A 96 -0.23 -1.83 1.08
CA PHE A 96 -0.29 -3.26 1.37
C PHE A 96 -0.05 -3.47 2.87
N GLY A 97 -0.93 -4.21 3.53
CA GLY A 97 -0.82 -4.58 4.94
C GLY A 97 -0.76 -6.10 5.10
N THR A 98 0.02 -6.63 6.03
CA THR A 98 -0.02 -8.05 6.46
C THR A 98 -0.14 -9.04 5.29
N MET A 99 0.75 -8.94 4.30
CA MET A 99 0.73 -9.70 3.04
C MET A 99 2.11 -10.24 2.66
N LYS A 100 2.14 -11.42 2.02
CA LYS A 100 3.33 -11.89 1.29
C LYS A 100 3.38 -11.18 -0.07
N ILE A 101 4.41 -10.37 -0.27
CA ILE A 101 4.67 -9.65 -1.51
C ILE A 101 5.69 -10.46 -2.30
N LEU A 102 5.30 -10.99 -3.46
CA LEU A 102 6.25 -11.63 -4.38
C LEU A 102 6.90 -10.60 -5.29
N ASP A 103 8.13 -10.87 -5.72
CA ASP A 103 8.82 -10.02 -6.70
C ASP A 103 8.01 -9.84 -7.99
N LYS A 104 7.22 -10.85 -8.40
CA LYS A 104 6.29 -10.73 -9.54
C LYS A 104 5.27 -9.60 -9.38
N LEU A 105 4.80 -9.33 -8.16
CA LEU A 105 3.87 -8.23 -7.88
C LEU A 105 4.60 -6.89 -8.00
N LEU A 106 5.80 -6.77 -7.42
CA LEU A 106 6.63 -5.56 -7.53
C LEU A 106 6.98 -5.27 -8.99
N ASP A 107 7.38 -6.28 -9.75
CA ASP A 107 7.64 -6.20 -11.18
C ASP A 107 6.39 -5.78 -11.97
N SER A 108 5.21 -6.30 -11.59
CA SER A 108 3.95 -5.89 -12.21
C SER A 108 3.65 -4.43 -11.94
N ILE A 109 3.90 -3.94 -10.72
CA ILE A 109 3.75 -2.53 -10.39
C ILE A 109 4.72 -1.71 -11.25
N VAL A 110 6.01 -2.07 -11.33
CA VAL A 110 7.01 -1.39 -12.18
C VAL A 110 6.55 -1.33 -13.64
N ARG A 111 6.11 -2.46 -14.21
CA ARG A 111 5.62 -2.54 -15.60
C ARG A 111 4.35 -1.72 -15.84
N ALA A 112 3.47 -1.65 -14.85
CA ALA A 112 2.21 -0.89 -14.98
C ALA A 112 2.45 0.62 -15.13
N GLY A 113 3.60 1.15 -14.66
CA GLY A 113 3.98 2.55 -14.86
C GLY A 113 2.96 3.54 -14.29
N LEU A 114 2.48 3.25 -13.08
CA LEU A 114 1.43 4.02 -12.41
C LEU A 114 1.91 5.45 -12.08
N PRO A 115 1.01 6.42 -11.84
CA PRO A 115 1.38 7.73 -11.30
C PRO A 115 1.61 7.67 -9.78
N LEU A 116 2.40 6.69 -9.30
CA LEU A 116 2.52 6.41 -7.87
C LEU A 116 3.27 7.52 -7.13
N LYS A 117 2.64 8.02 -6.06
CA LYS A 117 3.17 9.00 -5.11
C LYS A 117 3.39 8.39 -3.73
N THR A 118 2.54 7.44 -3.34
CA THR A 118 2.62 6.79 -2.03
C THR A 118 2.63 5.28 -2.17
N LEU A 119 3.64 4.64 -1.60
CA LEU A 119 3.71 3.20 -1.43
C LEU A 119 3.96 2.87 0.04
N LYS A 120 3.07 2.08 0.64
CA LYS A 120 3.24 1.61 2.02
C LYS A 120 3.19 0.08 2.04
N LEU A 121 4.25 -0.56 2.51
CA LEU A 121 4.34 -1.99 2.78
C LEU A 121 4.38 -2.18 4.30
N ILE A 122 3.23 -2.54 4.86
CA ILE A 122 3.01 -2.60 6.30
C ILE A 122 2.95 -4.05 6.74
N ASN A 123 3.86 -4.49 7.60
CA ASN A 123 3.92 -5.89 8.05
C ASN A 123 3.93 -6.91 6.88
N CYS A 124 4.56 -6.54 5.76
CA CYS A 124 4.66 -7.37 4.58
C CYS A 124 5.95 -8.21 4.61
N SER A 125 5.94 -9.38 3.97
CA SER A 125 7.11 -10.28 3.89
C SER A 125 7.38 -10.77 2.47
N ASN A 126 8.49 -11.47 2.26
CA ASN A 126 8.86 -12.18 1.02
C ASN A 126 9.26 -11.31 -0.19
N TYR A 127 9.39 -9.99 -0.02
CA TYR A 127 10.05 -9.11 -0.98
C TYR A 127 11.50 -8.88 -0.59
N ILE A 128 12.33 -8.50 -1.55
CA ILE A 128 13.77 -8.24 -1.36
C ILE A 128 14.16 -6.81 -1.78
N PHE A 129 15.35 -6.38 -1.37
CA PHE A 129 15.89 -5.05 -1.68
C PHE A 129 15.86 -4.74 -3.19
N ALA A 130 16.22 -5.70 -4.05
CA ALA A 130 16.23 -5.51 -5.50
C ALA A 130 14.85 -5.11 -6.08
N GLY A 131 13.76 -5.64 -5.52
CA GLY A 131 12.40 -5.26 -5.91
C GLY A 131 12.05 -3.83 -5.51
N ILE A 132 12.48 -3.41 -4.31
CA ILE A 132 12.29 -2.02 -3.85
C ILE A 132 13.14 -1.04 -4.66
N SER A 133 14.40 -1.39 -4.97
CA SER A 133 15.27 -0.56 -5.80
C SER A 133 14.71 -0.36 -7.20
N SER A 134 14.17 -1.43 -7.82
CA SER A 134 13.50 -1.33 -9.13
C SER A 134 12.28 -0.41 -9.11
N LEU A 135 11.49 -0.45 -8.02
CA LEU A 135 10.38 0.49 -7.83
C LEU A 135 10.88 1.93 -7.73
N LEU A 136 11.88 2.20 -6.91
CA LEU A 136 12.42 3.54 -6.74
C LEU A 136 13.06 4.09 -8.03
N GLN A 137 13.70 3.24 -8.84
CA GLN A 137 14.21 3.62 -10.17
C GLN A 137 13.07 4.06 -11.11
N ARG A 138 11.95 3.34 -11.09
CA ARG A 138 10.82 3.60 -11.99
C ARG A 138 9.97 4.79 -11.53
N TYR A 139 9.70 4.87 -10.23
CA TYR A 139 8.75 5.78 -9.64
C TYR A 139 9.43 7.02 -9.06
N GLN A 140 10.00 7.84 -9.95
CA GLN A 140 10.64 9.11 -9.59
C GLN A 140 9.67 10.16 -9.02
N SER A 141 8.36 9.90 -9.10
CA SER A 141 7.28 10.70 -8.51
C SER A 141 6.92 10.31 -7.07
N LEU A 142 7.59 9.30 -6.50
CA LEU A 142 7.26 8.81 -5.16
C LEU A 142 7.61 9.87 -4.11
N GLU A 143 6.62 10.26 -3.32
CA GLU A 143 6.71 11.23 -2.22
C GLU A 143 6.78 10.49 -0.87
N CYS A 144 6.17 9.31 -0.76
CA CYS A 144 6.09 8.53 0.46
C CYS A 144 6.39 7.04 0.24
N LEU A 145 7.37 6.50 0.98
CA LEU A 145 7.67 5.08 1.07
C LEU A 145 7.65 4.62 2.53
N ALA A 146 6.66 3.83 2.93
CA ALA A 146 6.62 3.23 4.27
C ALA A 146 6.96 1.74 4.19
N LEU A 147 7.88 1.28 5.04
CA LEU A 147 8.37 -0.10 5.07
C LEU A 147 8.45 -0.56 6.54
N THR A 148 7.51 -1.39 7.00
CA THR A 148 7.51 -1.91 8.39
C THR A 148 7.68 -3.43 8.42
N SER A 149 8.29 -3.92 9.52
CA SER A 149 8.61 -5.34 9.73
C SER A 149 9.42 -6.00 8.60
N VAL A 150 10.40 -5.28 8.05
CA VAL A 150 11.18 -5.77 6.90
C VAL A 150 12.43 -6.52 7.34
N GLU A 151 12.46 -7.83 7.10
CA GLU A 151 13.55 -8.72 7.51
C GLU A 151 14.90 -8.39 6.83
N PHE A 152 14.89 -8.06 5.53
CA PHE A 152 16.13 -7.83 4.79
C PHE A 152 16.74 -6.45 5.01
N LEU A 153 16.03 -5.51 5.66
CA LEU A 153 16.54 -4.17 5.91
C LEU A 153 17.55 -4.17 7.05
N THR A 154 18.73 -4.73 6.82
CA THR A 154 19.91 -4.55 7.66
C THR A 154 20.37 -3.09 7.68
N VAL A 155 21.27 -2.78 8.61
CA VAL A 155 21.93 -1.48 8.70
C VAL A 155 22.65 -1.10 7.39
N GLU A 156 23.29 -2.07 6.73
CA GLU A 156 24.00 -1.88 5.45
C GLU A 156 23.04 -1.65 4.28
N SER A 157 21.99 -2.47 4.17
CA SER A 157 20.98 -2.27 3.12
C SER A 157 20.21 -0.95 3.27
N MET A 158 20.08 -0.43 4.50
CA MET A 158 19.55 0.91 4.75
C MET A 158 20.47 2.02 4.24
N LYS A 159 21.80 1.87 4.38
CA LYS A 159 22.76 2.81 3.77
C LYS A 159 22.61 2.80 2.25
N ASN A 160 22.55 1.60 1.66
CA ASN A 160 22.36 1.45 0.22
C ASN A 160 21.03 2.05 -0.24
N LEU A 161 19.94 1.84 0.52
CA LEU A 161 18.64 2.45 0.24
C LEU A 161 18.73 3.98 0.27
N CYS A 162 19.36 4.54 1.30
CA CYS A 162 19.50 5.99 1.43
C CYS A 162 20.38 6.59 0.34
N GLN A 163 21.54 5.99 0.07
CA GLN A 163 22.42 6.42 -1.01
C GLN A 163 21.68 6.36 -2.34
N PHE A 164 20.96 5.26 -2.59
CA PHE A 164 20.13 5.12 -3.78
C PHE A 164 19.07 6.21 -3.88
N ILE A 165 18.38 6.55 -2.80
CA ILE A 165 17.40 7.64 -2.76
C ILE A 165 18.08 9.00 -3.05
N VAL A 166 19.24 9.26 -2.43
CA VAL A 166 19.98 10.52 -2.64
C VAL A 166 20.48 10.65 -4.09
N GLU A 167 20.98 9.56 -4.68
CA GLU A 167 21.46 9.51 -6.07
C GLU A 167 20.33 9.55 -7.09
N ALA A 168 19.24 8.83 -6.83
CA ALA A 168 18.09 8.73 -7.74
C ALA A 168 17.18 9.96 -7.68
N THR A 169 17.15 10.69 -6.56
CA THR A 169 16.18 11.77 -6.34
C THR A 169 16.75 13.00 -5.63
N SER A 170 16.62 14.18 -6.26
CA SER A 170 16.72 15.50 -5.59
C SER A 170 15.46 15.86 -4.78
N ARG A 171 14.69 14.86 -4.34
CA ARG A 171 13.28 15.01 -3.92
C ARG A 171 13.03 14.51 -2.50
N ASN A 172 11.96 15.04 -1.92
CA ASN A 172 11.47 14.70 -0.59
C ASN A 172 10.84 13.30 -0.60
N LEU A 173 11.58 12.30 -0.14
CA LEU A 173 11.02 10.98 0.17
C LEU A 173 10.85 10.85 1.68
N SER A 174 9.67 10.45 2.15
CA SER A 174 9.48 10.07 3.55
C SER A 174 9.67 8.58 3.75
N LEU A 175 10.50 8.17 4.71
CA LEU A 175 10.67 6.76 5.10
C LEU A 175 9.98 6.49 6.44
N CYS A 176 9.26 5.37 6.55
CA CYS A 176 8.64 4.95 7.81
C CYS A 176 9.10 3.55 8.21
N ARG A 177 9.74 3.37 9.38
CA ARG A 177 10.22 2.07 9.85
C ARG A 177 10.32 1.98 11.39
N GLU A 178 10.15 0.76 11.91
CA GLU A 178 10.70 0.34 13.22
C GLU A 178 12.25 0.23 13.14
N LEU A 179 12.94 1.34 13.45
CA LEU A 179 14.40 1.46 13.51
C LEU A 179 14.94 1.26 14.93
N SER A 180 16.07 0.55 15.04
CA SER A 180 16.93 0.69 16.22
C SER A 180 17.58 2.08 16.27
N THR A 181 17.95 2.56 17.46
CA THR A 181 18.60 3.87 17.66
C THR A 181 19.85 4.06 16.81
N SER A 182 20.65 3.01 16.61
CA SER A 182 21.85 3.05 15.76
C SER A 182 21.53 3.20 14.27
N THR A 183 20.45 2.59 13.79
CA THR A 183 20.01 2.73 12.39
C THR A 183 19.44 4.13 12.13
N PHE A 184 18.72 4.69 13.10
CA PHE A 184 18.20 6.06 13.05
C PHE A 184 19.32 7.11 13.00
N LEU A 185 20.35 6.98 13.84
CA LEU A 185 21.48 7.91 13.84
C LEU A 185 22.23 7.92 12.51
N MET A 186 22.51 6.75 11.93
CA MET A 186 23.18 6.70 10.62
C MET A 186 22.31 7.22 9.46
N LEU A 187 20.98 7.09 9.55
CA LEU A 187 20.04 7.69 8.60
C LEU A 187 20.14 9.23 8.61
N VAL A 188 20.20 9.82 9.80
CA VAL A 188 20.38 11.26 9.97
C VAL A 188 21.75 11.71 9.43
N GLU A 189 22.79 10.90 9.62
CA GLU A 189 24.15 11.20 9.14
C GLU A 189 24.33 11.02 7.62
N SER A 190 23.65 10.03 7.02
CA SER A 190 23.86 9.65 5.60
C SER A 190 22.90 10.35 4.64
N CYS A 191 21.77 10.89 5.12
CA CYS A 191 20.66 11.31 4.26
C CYS A 191 20.28 12.78 4.54
N SER A 192 21.06 13.72 4.00
CA SER A 192 20.81 15.18 4.15
C SER A 192 19.55 15.70 3.45
N LEU A 193 18.96 14.90 2.55
CA LEU A 193 17.75 15.23 1.78
C LEU A 193 16.47 14.58 2.35
N LEU A 194 16.59 13.74 3.39
CA LEU A 194 15.46 13.04 3.99
C LEU A 194 14.70 13.99 4.92
N ARG A 195 13.56 14.53 4.46
CA ARG A 195 12.81 15.55 5.22
C ARG A 195 11.92 14.97 6.33
N ASN A 196 11.34 13.79 6.09
CA ASN A 196 10.38 13.17 7.02
C ASN A 196 10.75 11.70 7.26
N LEU A 197 11.20 11.38 8.46
CA LEU A 197 11.44 10.02 8.92
C LEU A 197 10.41 9.70 10.02
N CYS A 198 9.46 8.81 9.72
CA CYS A 198 8.43 8.42 10.67
C CYS A 198 8.86 7.13 11.39
N THR A 199 9.26 7.24 12.66
CA THR A 199 9.70 6.10 13.48
C THR A 199 8.59 5.52 14.36
N ARG A 200 7.32 5.57 13.92
CA ARG A 200 6.21 5.04 14.72
C ARG A 200 6.42 3.55 15.00
N GLY A 201 6.38 3.17 16.28
CA GLY A 201 6.63 1.80 16.76
C GLY A 201 8.05 1.55 17.28
N THR A 202 9.01 2.46 17.09
CA THR A 202 10.34 2.27 17.69
C THR A 202 10.33 2.52 19.19
N SER A 203 11.24 1.86 19.91
CA SER A 203 11.49 2.11 21.33
C SER A 203 12.04 3.53 21.62
N LEU A 204 12.18 4.38 20.59
CA LEU A 204 12.50 5.80 20.71
C LEU A 204 11.21 6.60 20.99
N GLY A 205 10.85 6.65 22.27
CA GLY A 205 9.66 7.35 22.76
C GLY A 205 8.51 6.39 23.03
N ARG A 206 8.48 5.86 24.25
CA ARG A 206 7.52 4.86 24.75
C ARG A 206 6.07 5.09 24.28
N GLY A 207 5.45 4.00 23.80
CA GLY A 207 4.11 3.60 24.22
C GLY A 207 2.98 3.70 23.19
N ARG A 208 2.82 2.68 22.36
CA ARG A 208 1.62 1.84 22.19
C ARG A 208 1.72 1.09 20.86
N VAL A 209 1.48 -0.22 20.95
CA VAL A 209 1.35 -1.14 19.82
C VAL A 209 0.09 -0.75 19.04
N CYS A 210 0.23 -0.44 17.75
CA CYS A 210 -0.90 -0.19 16.85
C CYS A 210 -0.94 -1.30 15.80
N PHE A 211 -1.76 -2.32 16.04
CA PHE A 211 -2.15 -3.28 15.00
C PHE A 211 -3.51 -2.84 14.42
N GLU A 212 -3.59 -2.84 13.09
CA GLU A 212 -4.80 -2.80 12.26
C GLU A 212 -5.61 -1.50 12.12
N GLU A 213 -5.70 -0.60 13.10
CA GLU A 213 -6.60 0.59 12.99
C GLU A 213 -6.09 1.79 12.15
N GLU A 214 -4.83 1.80 11.68
CA GLU A 214 -4.21 3.00 11.08
C GLU A 214 -3.99 2.96 9.55
N LEU A 215 -4.45 1.92 8.85
CA LEU A 215 -4.23 1.78 7.40
C LEU A 215 -4.98 2.84 6.56
N TRP A 216 -6.14 3.28 7.03
CA TRP A 216 -7.01 4.25 6.34
C TRP A 216 -6.80 5.70 6.80
N ASN A 217 -6.62 5.92 8.10
CA ASN A 217 -6.62 7.25 8.73
C ASN A 217 -5.39 8.13 8.42
N ASN A 218 -4.40 7.63 7.68
CA ASN A 218 -3.14 8.33 7.37
C ASN A 218 -2.88 8.45 5.85
N LEU A 219 -3.94 8.39 5.04
CA LEU A 219 -3.89 8.71 3.62
C LEU A 219 -4.23 10.20 3.44
N PRO A 220 -3.43 10.99 2.70
CA PRO A 220 -3.83 12.35 2.34
C PRO A 220 -5.10 12.37 1.47
#